data_AF-A0A6J1QIX6-F1
#
_entry.id   AF-A0A6J1QIX6-F1
#
_cell.length_a   1.000
_cell.length_b   1.000
_cell.length_c   1.000
_cell.angle_alpha   90.00
_cell.angle_beta   90.00
_cell.angle_gamma   90.00
#
_symmetry.space_group_name_H-M   'P 1'
#
loop_
_entity.id
_entity.type
_entity.pdbx_description
1 polymer ?
#
loop_
_entity_poly.entity_id
_entity_poly.type
_entity_poly.pdbx_seq_one_letter_code
_entity_poly.pdbx_strand_id
1 'polypeptide(L)'
;MAKIPGDVYNARFQLFHDDLIRKENAIRIKWFIKNQQRLIDQLKEPKFTKRAREIIAESKKRAAARVQRKPLPLWRPPRSDGSVNIDSMKPIDPDVRVILYEKGIPTFITTHNYLTERYKEPPEKRFYFPDCTNWIYGWRLDDYPPVPLSKVGLKSVMLAQFYQRKAYNLERDPEWFRGCQMKSARNLSESLTL
;
A
#
# COMPACT_ATOMS: atom_id res chain seq x y z
N MET A 1 11.81 -39.14 -23.88
CA MET A 1 12.70 -38.21 -23.15
C MET A 1 12.05 -37.90 -21.80
N ALA A 2 12.64 -38.40 -20.72
CA ALA A 2 12.08 -38.24 -19.37
C ALA A 2 12.13 -36.77 -18.96
N LYS A 3 10.98 -36.19 -18.62
CA LYS A 3 10.89 -34.87 -17.98
C LYS A 3 11.59 -35.00 -16.62
N ILE A 4 12.72 -34.33 -16.45
CA ILE A 4 13.37 -34.22 -15.13
C ILE A 4 12.35 -33.49 -14.24
N PRO A 5 11.84 -34.12 -13.17
CA PRO A 5 10.91 -33.46 -12.27
C PRO A 5 11.64 -32.29 -11.63
N GLY A 6 11.00 -31.11 -11.64
CA GLY A 6 11.58 -29.87 -11.13
C GLY A 6 12.21 -30.05 -9.75
N ASP A 7 13.35 -29.39 -9.54
CA ASP A 7 14.16 -29.44 -8.32
C ASP A 7 13.29 -29.53 -7.07
N VAL A 8 13.19 -30.73 -6.51
CA VAL A 8 12.51 -30.95 -5.24
C VAL A 8 13.41 -30.31 -4.19
N TYR A 9 13.00 -29.13 -3.71
CA TYR A 9 13.59 -28.46 -2.55
C TYR A 9 13.49 -29.39 -1.33
N ASN A 10 14.50 -30.22 -1.13
CA ASN A 10 14.59 -31.18 -0.03
C ASN A 10 15.28 -30.51 1.17
N ALA A 11 15.06 -31.00 2.40
CA ALA A 11 15.70 -30.48 3.61
C ALA A 11 17.24 -30.45 3.49
N ARG A 12 17.83 -31.42 2.76
CA ARG A 12 19.28 -31.44 2.47
C ARG A 12 19.74 -30.26 1.61
N PHE A 13 18.92 -29.83 0.65
CA PHE A 13 19.20 -28.68 -0.21
C PHE A 13 19.17 -27.38 0.59
N GLN A 14 18.17 -27.24 1.47
CA GLN A 14 18.07 -26.09 2.38
C GLN A 14 19.28 -26.02 3.32
N LEU A 15 19.67 -27.14 3.95
CA LEU A 15 20.85 -27.19 4.82
C LEU A 15 22.15 -26.81 4.09
N PHE A 16 22.31 -27.25 2.84
CA PHE A 16 23.46 -26.88 2.01
C PHE A 16 23.53 -25.37 1.77
N HIS A 17 22.40 -24.74 1.43
CA HIS A 17 22.34 -23.29 1.23
C HIS A 17 22.57 -22.51 2.52
N ASP A 18 22.03 -22.98 3.65
CA ASP A 18 22.26 -22.37 4.96
C ASP A 18 23.75 -22.38 5.31
N ASP A 19 24.44 -23.50 5.09
CA ASP A 19 25.88 -23.62 5.34
C ASP A 19 26.72 -22.77 4.38
N LEU A 20 26.28 -22.63 3.13
CA LEU A 20 26.93 -21.72 2.16
C LEU A 20 26.80 -20.26 2.62
N ILE A 21 25.60 -19.84 3.03
CA ILE A 21 25.35 -18.49 3.56
C ILE A 21 26.19 -18.24 4.82
N ARG A 22 26.27 -19.22 5.73
CA ARG A 22 27.09 -19.11 6.96
C ARG A 22 28.57 -18.93 6.62
N LYS A 23 29.11 -19.72 5.69
CA LYS A 23 30.50 -19.60 5.25
C LYS A 23 30.79 -18.25 4.61
N GLU A 24 29.89 -17.79 3.74
CA GLU A 24 30.02 -16.49 3.10
C GLU A 24 29.99 -15.36 4.14
N ASN A 25 29.05 -15.41 5.08
CA ASN A 25 28.97 -14.43 6.17
C ASN A 25 30.22 -14.45 7.05
N ALA A 26 30.76 -15.64 7.38
CA ALA A 26 32.01 -15.74 8.13
C ALA A 26 33.20 -15.11 7.38
N ILE A 27 33.28 -15.29 6.07
CA ILE A 27 34.32 -14.65 5.22
C ILE A 27 34.12 -13.13 5.20
N ARG A 28 32.88 -12.66 5.01
CA ARG A 28 32.55 -11.22 5.03
C ARG A 28 32.91 -10.58 6.36
N ILE A 29 32.60 -11.24 7.48
CA ILE A 29 32.95 -10.75 8.84
C ILE A 29 34.47 -10.70 9.02
N LYS A 30 35.19 -11.78 8.67
CA LYS A 30 36.66 -11.81 8.74
C LYS A 30 37.28 -10.69 7.89
N TRP A 31 36.77 -10.51 6.68
CA TRP A 31 37.19 -9.42 5.80
C TRP A 31 36.90 -8.06 6.42
N PHE A 32 35.71 -7.86 6.98
CA PHE A 32 35.31 -6.60 7.61
C PHE A 32 36.21 -6.25 8.79
N ILE A 33 36.46 -7.19 9.69
CA ILE A 33 37.37 -6.99 10.84
C ILE A 33 38.76 -6.60 10.36
N LYS A 34 39.31 -7.28 9.34
CA LYS A 34 40.62 -6.96 8.77
C LYS A 34 40.67 -5.57 8.14
N ASN A 35 39.57 -5.10 7.55
CA ASN A 35 39.49 -3.84 6.83
C ASN A 35 38.79 -2.71 7.62
N GLN A 36 38.49 -2.94 8.90
CA GLN A 36 37.65 -2.04 9.69
C GLN A 36 38.26 -0.65 9.82
N GLN A 37 39.55 -0.56 10.14
CA GLN A 37 40.25 0.72 10.29
C GLN A 37 40.25 1.51 8.98
N ARG A 38 40.54 0.85 7.85
CA ARG A 38 40.49 1.46 6.52
C ARG A 38 39.13 2.08 6.21
N LEU A 39 38.04 1.38 6.54
CA LEU A 39 36.68 1.87 6.33
C LEU A 39 36.36 3.08 7.22
N ILE A 40 36.82 3.05 8.48
CA ILE A 40 36.65 4.18 9.41
C ILE A 40 37.39 5.42 8.88
N ASP A 41 38.60 5.24 8.35
CA ASP A 41 39.38 6.36 7.82
C ASP A 41 38.77 6.91 6.52
N GLN A 42 38.27 6.06 5.64
CA GLN A 42 37.48 6.48 4.48
C GLN A 42 36.20 7.24 4.90
N LEU A 43 35.54 6.83 5.98
CA LEU A 43 34.34 7.52 6.47
C LEU A 43 34.66 8.92 7.04
N LYS A 44 35.86 9.12 7.61
CA LYS A 44 36.33 10.42 8.08
C LYS A 44 36.61 11.40 6.95
N GLU A 45 36.72 10.94 5.70
CA GLU A 45 36.93 11.84 4.56
C GLU A 45 35.84 12.92 4.49
N PRO A 46 36.22 14.17 4.18
CA PRO A 46 35.30 15.32 4.22
C PRO A 46 34.13 15.17 3.22
N LYS A 47 34.29 14.36 2.16
CA LYS A 47 33.25 14.12 1.17
C LYS A 47 32.06 13.34 1.75
N PHE A 48 32.32 12.27 2.51
CA PHE A 48 31.27 11.44 3.09
C PHE A 48 30.58 12.13 4.27
N THR A 49 31.35 12.85 5.09
CA THR A 49 30.78 13.62 6.20
C THR A 49 29.86 14.75 5.72
N LYS A 50 30.22 15.45 4.64
CA LYS A 50 29.34 16.45 3.99
C LYS A 50 28.04 15.80 3.49
N ARG A 51 28.12 14.71 2.74
CA ARG A 51 26.94 14.00 2.21
C ARG A 51 26.04 13.47 3.32
N ALA A 52 26.60 12.94 4.40
CA ALA A 52 25.82 12.48 5.55
C ALA A 52 25.06 13.64 6.22
N ARG A 53 25.71 14.81 6.37
CA ARG A 53 25.07 16.02 6.90
C ARG A 53 23.92 16.51 6.01
N GLU A 54 24.11 16.46 4.69
CA GLU A 54 23.06 16.81 3.71
C GLU A 54 21.84 15.89 3.85
N ILE A 55 22.04 14.57 3.94
CA ILE A 55 20.96 13.59 4.13
C ILE A 55 20.22 13.83 5.44
N ILE A 56 20.95 14.10 6.53
CA ILE A 56 20.34 14.41 7.84
C ILE A 56 19.54 15.72 7.76
N ALA A 57 20.08 16.75 7.12
CA ALA A 57 19.41 18.02 6.94
C ALA A 57 18.13 17.88 6.08
N GLU A 58 18.20 17.09 5.00
CA GLU A 58 17.04 16.78 4.17
C GLU A 58 15.97 16.00 4.95
N SER A 59 16.37 14.99 5.73
CA SER A 59 15.47 14.24 6.61
C SER A 59 14.77 15.16 7.62
N LYS A 60 15.53 16.06 8.27
CA LYS A 60 14.98 17.07 9.19
C LYS A 60 14.01 18.02 8.49
N LYS A 61 14.33 18.48 7.27
CA LYS A 61 13.43 19.31 6.45
C LYS A 61 12.14 18.56 6.12
N ARG A 62 12.22 17.29 5.71
CA ARG A 62 11.04 16.43 5.47
C ARG A 62 10.21 16.21 6.73
N ALA A 63 10.86 16.04 7.88
CA ALA A 63 10.19 15.90 9.16
C ALA A 63 9.50 17.19 9.61
N ALA A 64 10.14 18.36 9.42
CA ALA A 64 9.53 19.66 9.71
C ALA A 64 8.39 20.02 8.75
N ALA A 65 8.48 19.58 7.49
CA ALA A 65 7.41 19.72 6.51
C ALA A 65 6.23 18.77 6.75
N ARG A 66 6.38 17.73 7.61
CA ARG A 66 5.21 16.99 8.08
C ARG A 66 4.36 17.94 8.89
N VAL A 67 3.14 18.17 8.41
CA VAL A 67 2.09 18.91 9.11
C VAL A 67 2.04 18.44 10.56
N GLN A 68 2.27 19.35 11.50
CA GLN A 68 2.04 19.13 12.93
C GLN A 68 0.57 18.74 13.09
N ARG A 69 0.30 17.45 13.20
CA ARG A 69 -1.07 16.95 13.36
C ARG A 69 -1.52 17.45 14.72
N LYS A 70 -2.62 18.21 14.76
CA LYS A 70 -3.26 18.55 16.03
C LYS A 70 -3.44 17.24 16.80
N PRO A 71 -3.08 17.19 18.10
CA PRO A 71 -3.36 16.03 18.90
C PRO A 71 -4.83 15.69 18.73
N LEU A 72 -5.13 14.40 18.55
CA LEU A 72 -6.51 13.96 18.41
C LEU A 72 -7.28 14.54 19.61
N PRO A 73 -8.43 15.19 19.38
CA PRO A 73 -9.21 15.73 20.48
C PRO A 73 -9.50 14.60 21.48
N LEU A 74 -9.62 14.94 22.76
CA LEU A 74 -9.72 13.99 23.88
C LEU A 74 -11.10 13.30 23.93
N TRP A 75 -11.54 12.71 22.82
CA TRP A 75 -12.75 11.88 22.76
C TRP A 75 -12.48 10.46 23.28
N ARG A 76 -11.21 10.13 23.54
CA ARG A 76 -10.77 8.84 24.09
C ARG A 76 -10.62 8.96 25.61
N PRO A 77 -11.41 8.22 26.41
CA PRO A 77 -11.17 8.09 27.84
C PRO A 77 -9.76 7.50 28.08
N PRO A 78 -8.94 8.08 28.98
CA PRO A 78 -7.58 7.62 29.23
C PRO A 78 -7.48 6.17 29.74
N ARG A 79 -8.57 5.60 30.29
CA ARG A 79 -8.67 4.21 30.78
C ARG A 79 -10.12 3.74 30.65
N SER A 80 -10.32 2.47 30.30
CA SER A 80 -11.66 1.85 30.31
C SER A 80 -11.95 1.33 31.72
N ASP A 81 -12.85 1.96 32.46
CA ASP A 81 -13.21 1.58 33.84
C ASP A 81 -14.07 0.30 33.91
N GLY A 82 -14.09 -0.54 32.87
CA GLY A 82 -14.90 -1.76 32.78
C GLY A 82 -16.42 -1.55 32.80
N SER A 83 -16.89 -0.33 33.07
CA SER A 83 -18.30 0.08 33.11
C SER A 83 -18.83 0.56 31.76
N VAL A 84 -17.94 0.83 30.81
CA VAL A 84 -18.31 1.20 29.45
C VAL A 84 -18.60 -0.08 28.70
N ASN A 85 -19.88 -0.33 28.37
CA ASN A 85 -20.22 -1.27 27.32
C ASN A 85 -19.55 -0.74 26.04
N ILE A 86 -18.40 -1.30 25.68
CA ILE A 86 -17.64 -0.89 24.50
C ILE A 86 -18.34 -1.53 23.30
N ASP A 87 -19.57 -1.09 23.02
CA ASP A 87 -20.17 -1.38 21.74
C ASP A 87 -19.26 -0.72 20.69
N SER A 88 -18.74 -1.52 19.77
CA SER A 88 -17.76 -1.06 18.79
C SER A 88 -18.32 0.07 17.92
N MET A 89 -19.66 0.14 17.82
CA MET A 89 -20.41 1.11 17.03
C MET A 89 -21.06 2.20 17.88
N LYS A 90 -21.21 3.39 17.30
CA LYS A 90 -22.00 4.49 17.85
C LYS A 90 -23.50 4.18 17.78
N PRO A 91 -24.33 4.75 18.68
CA PRO A 91 -25.78 4.67 18.60
C PRO A 91 -26.29 5.09 17.23
N ILE A 92 -27.23 4.31 16.70
CA ILE A 92 -27.85 4.55 15.39
C ILE A 92 -29.00 5.53 15.55
N ASP A 93 -29.12 6.45 14.61
CA ASP A 93 -30.27 7.36 14.45
C ASP A 93 -31.60 6.57 14.49
N PRO A 94 -32.59 7.01 15.29
CA PRO A 94 -33.90 6.35 15.34
C PRO A 94 -34.52 6.15 13.95
N ASP A 95 -34.37 7.09 13.03
CA ASP A 95 -35.00 7.02 11.70
C ASP A 95 -34.46 5.84 10.89
N VAL A 96 -33.13 5.67 10.90
CA VAL A 96 -32.47 4.53 10.23
C VAL A 96 -32.80 3.22 10.94
N ARG A 97 -32.97 3.25 12.28
CA ARG A 97 -33.33 2.05 13.06
C ARG A 97 -34.73 1.54 12.74
N VAL A 98 -35.67 2.43 12.44
CA VAL A 98 -37.06 2.05 12.10
C VAL A 98 -37.10 1.17 10.86
N ILE A 99 -36.24 1.42 9.86
CA ILE A 99 -36.13 0.63 8.62
C ILE A 99 -35.88 -0.86 8.93
N LEU A 100 -35.09 -1.16 9.95
CA LEU A 100 -34.75 -2.54 10.33
C LEU A 100 -35.95 -3.30 10.91
N TYR A 101 -36.89 -2.59 11.53
CA TYR A 101 -38.06 -3.15 12.22
C TYR A 101 -39.37 -2.83 11.51
N GLU A 102 -39.31 -2.48 10.23
CA GLU A 102 -40.49 -2.20 9.42
C GLU A 102 -41.39 -3.44 9.31
N LYS A 103 -42.67 -3.27 9.65
CA LYS A 103 -43.63 -4.39 9.70
C LYS A 103 -44.15 -4.69 8.30
N GLY A 104 -44.27 -5.98 7.98
CA GLY A 104 -44.88 -6.44 6.71
C GLY A 104 -43.89 -6.66 5.57
N ILE A 105 -42.59 -6.43 5.80
CA ILE A 105 -41.54 -6.63 4.81
C ILE A 105 -40.63 -7.80 5.27
N PRO A 106 -40.20 -8.70 4.37
CA PRO A 106 -39.22 -9.74 4.70
C PRO A 106 -37.92 -9.17 5.28
N THR A 107 -37.37 -9.87 6.28
CA THR A 107 -36.18 -9.42 7.02
C THR A 107 -34.98 -9.13 6.13
N PHE A 108 -34.76 -9.91 5.07
CA PHE A 108 -33.62 -9.71 4.16
C PHE A 108 -33.67 -8.39 3.39
N ILE A 109 -34.87 -7.87 3.10
CA ILE A 109 -35.05 -6.60 2.40
C ILE A 109 -34.81 -5.47 3.40
N THR A 110 -35.40 -5.56 4.59
CA THR A 110 -35.21 -4.55 5.65
C THR A 110 -33.75 -4.44 6.07
N THR A 111 -33.01 -5.55 6.18
CA THR A 111 -31.59 -5.54 6.50
C THR A 111 -30.75 -4.95 5.37
N HIS A 112 -31.08 -5.26 4.11
CA HIS A 112 -30.41 -4.67 2.96
C HIS A 112 -30.61 -3.15 2.88
N ASN A 113 -31.86 -2.69 3.03
CA ASN A 113 -32.21 -1.27 3.03
C ASN A 113 -31.52 -0.54 4.18
N TYR A 114 -31.56 -1.12 5.38
CA TYR A 114 -30.87 -0.60 6.56
C TYR A 114 -29.35 -0.45 6.33
N LEU A 115 -28.68 -1.48 5.81
CA LEU A 115 -27.24 -1.43 5.54
C LEU A 115 -26.91 -0.39 4.47
N THR A 116 -27.75 -0.28 3.43
CA THR A 116 -27.58 0.70 2.35
C THR A 116 -27.63 2.12 2.88
N GLU A 117 -28.64 2.45 3.71
CA GLU A 117 -28.74 3.77 4.35
C GLU A 117 -27.58 4.00 5.33
N ARG A 118 -27.26 3.01 6.17
CA ARG A 118 -26.17 3.12 7.15
C ARG A 118 -24.79 3.29 6.50
N TYR A 119 -24.57 2.75 5.31
CA TYR A 119 -23.29 2.88 4.60
C TYR A 119 -23.08 4.22 3.89
N LYS A 120 -24.12 5.05 3.76
CA LYS A 120 -23.97 6.44 3.29
C LYS A 120 -23.15 7.27 4.26
N GLU A 121 -23.19 6.95 5.56
CA GLU A 121 -22.37 7.62 6.56
C GLU A 121 -20.93 7.12 6.58
N PRO A 122 -19.94 8.02 6.69
CA PRO A 122 -18.56 7.62 6.81
C PRO A 122 -18.32 6.81 8.10
N PRO A 123 -17.33 5.90 8.10
CA PRO A 123 -17.05 5.03 9.24
C PRO A 123 -16.73 5.84 10.53
N GLU A 124 -16.24 7.06 10.41
CA GLU A 124 -15.96 7.99 11.52
C GLU A 124 -17.21 8.36 12.33
N LYS A 125 -18.38 8.43 11.67
CA LYS A 125 -19.67 8.68 12.32
C LYS A 125 -20.29 7.39 12.88
N ARG A 126 -19.88 6.22 12.39
CA ARG A 126 -20.43 4.91 12.77
C ARG A 126 -19.68 4.22 13.90
N PHE A 127 -18.37 4.42 14.01
CA PHE A 127 -17.53 3.71 14.96
C PHE A 127 -16.86 4.69 15.94
N TYR A 128 -16.65 4.24 17.18
CA TYR A 128 -15.84 4.99 18.15
C TYR A 128 -14.34 4.88 17.88
N PHE A 129 -13.91 3.76 17.28
CA PHE A 129 -12.51 3.43 17.05
C PHE A 129 -12.20 3.25 15.56
N PRO A 130 -10.96 3.60 15.12
CA PRO A 130 -10.44 3.35 13.78
C PRO A 130 -10.16 1.85 13.54
N ASP A 131 -11.06 0.97 13.93
CA ASP A 131 -10.88 -0.46 13.77
C ASP A 131 -11.30 -0.86 12.35
N CYS A 132 -10.42 -0.57 11.40
CA CYS A 132 -10.54 -1.05 10.02
C CYS A 132 -9.50 -2.15 9.81
N THR A 133 -9.96 -3.36 9.51
CA THR A 133 -9.08 -4.47 9.06
C THR A 133 -8.49 -4.23 7.67
N ASN A 134 -8.99 -3.24 6.92
CA ASN A 134 -8.60 -2.96 5.56
C ASN A 134 -7.84 -1.62 5.45
N TRP A 135 -6.66 -1.64 4.83
CA TRP A 135 -5.79 -0.48 4.63
C TRP A 135 -6.21 0.41 3.46
N ILE A 136 -7.18 -0.06 2.64
CA ILE A 136 -7.61 0.62 1.41
C ILE A 136 -8.64 1.72 1.69
N TYR A 137 -9.46 1.55 2.74
CA TYR A 137 -10.48 2.52 3.16
C TYR A 137 -10.11 3.07 4.54
N GLY A 138 -9.15 3.98 4.56
CA GLY A 138 -8.66 4.57 5.81
C GLY A 138 -9.73 5.43 6.50
N TRP A 139 -9.63 5.52 7.83
CA TRP A 139 -10.26 6.61 8.59
C TRP A 139 -9.65 7.96 8.19
N ARG A 140 -10.46 9.01 8.14
CA ARG A 140 -10.06 10.39 7.87
C ARG A 140 -9.50 10.62 6.47
N LEU A 141 -10.06 9.95 5.46
CA LEU A 141 -9.71 10.17 4.04
C LEU A 141 -9.94 11.63 3.63
N ASP A 142 -10.97 12.29 4.19
CA ASP A 142 -11.28 13.70 3.93
C ASP A 142 -10.21 14.69 4.44
N ASP A 143 -9.39 14.29 5.43
CA ASP A 143 -8.29 15.13 5.92
C ASP A 143 -7.11 15.19 4.94
N TYR A 144 -7.03 14.21 4.04
CA TYR A 144 -5.97 14.14 3.05
C TYR A 144 -6.47 14.81 1.77
N PRO A 145 -5.70 15.73 1.18
CA PRO A 145 -6.04 16.20 -0.15
C PRO A 145 -6.12 14.98 -1.08
N PRO A 146 -7.11 14.92 -1.99
CA PRO A 146 -7.25 13.81 -2.91
C PRO A 146 -5.89 13.60 -3.59
N VAL A 147 -5.39 12.36 -3.54
CA VAL A 147 -4.10 12.04 -4.17
C VAL A 147 -4.22 12.47 -5.63
N PRO A 148 -3.39 13.42 -6.11
CA PRO A 148 -3.52 13.90 -7.47
C PRO A 148 -3.37 12.71 -8.40
N LEU A 149 -4.33 12.51 -9.30
CA LEU A 149 -4.26 11.42 -10.25
C LEU A 149 -2.97 11.61 -11.07
N SER A 150 -1.99 10.74 -10.85
CA SER A 150 -0.80 10.74 -11.69
C SER A 150 -1.25 10.38 -13.10
N LYS A 151 -0.98 11.25 -14.08
CA LYS A 151 -1.32 11.01 -15.50
C LYS A 151 -0.74 9.67 -16.01
N VAL A 152 0.30 9.17 -15.35
CA VAL A 152 1.12 8.03 -15.77
C VAL A 152 0.75 6.73 -15.02
N GLY A 153 0.28 6.81 -13.77
CA GLY A 153 0.14 5.63 -12.89
C GLY A 153 -1.08 4.76 -13.20
N LEU A 154 -2.26 5.35 -13.42
CA LEU A 154 -3.48 4.57 -13.69
C LEU A 154 -3.46 3.94 -15.07
N LYS A 155 -3.00 4.70 -16.08
CA LYS A 155 -2.88 4.19 -17.45
C LYS A 155 -1.84 3.08 -17.55
N SER A 156 -0.69 3.19 -16.89
CA SER A 156 0.37 2.16 -17.00
C SER A 156 -0.03 0.82 -16.41
N VAL A 157 -0.72 0.79 -15.27
CA VAL A 157 -1.19 -0.46 -14.64
C VAL A 157 -2.29 -1.10 -15.48
N MET A 158 -3.28 -0.31 -15.92
CA MET A 158 -4.35 -0.78 -16.80
C MET A 158 -3.79 -1.32 -18.13
N LEU A 159 -2.83 -0.59 -18.72
CA LEU A 159 -2.14 -1.02 -19.94
C LEU A 159 -1.35 -2.31 -19.74
N ALA A 160 -0.66 -2.47 -18.61
CA ALA A 160 0.16 -3.65 -18.34
C ALA A 160 -0.68 -4.91 -18.03
N GLN A 161 -1.82 -4.75 -17.35
CA GLN A 161 -2.65 -5.87 -16.93
C GLN A 161 -3.63 -6.32 -18.02
N PHE A 162 -4.29 -5.37 -18.69
CA PHE A 162 -5.34 -5.70 -19.66
C PHE A 162 -4.80 -5.87 -21.09
N TYR A 163 -3.68 -5.23 -21.42
CA TYR A 163 -3.15 -5.25 -22.79
C TYR A 163 -1.78 -5.94 -22.87
N GLN A 164 -1.76 -7.12 -23.48
CA GLN A 164 -0.52 -7.87 -23.68
C GLN A 164 0.23 -7.37 -24.93
N ARG A 165 1.49 -6.98 -24.78
CA ARG A 165 2.35 -6.46 -25.86
C ARG A 165 2.60 -7.46 -27.02
N LYS A 166 2.27 -8.74 -26.86
CA LYS A 166 2.55 -9.82 -27.82
C LYS A 166 1.33 -10.65 -28.21
N ALA A 167 0.16 -10.39 -27.64
CA ALA A 167 -1.04 -11.14 -28.00
C ALA A 167 -1.74 -10.44 -29.16
N TYR A 168 -1.48 -10.91 -30.37
CA TYR A 168 -2.12 -10.42 -31.60
C TYR A 168 -3.55 -10.97 -31.78
N ASN A 169 -4.13 -11.59 -30.74
CA ASN A 169 -5.20 -12.57 -30.92
C ASN A 169 -6.53 -12.17 -30.24
N LEU A 170 -6.62 -11.00 -29.58
CA LEU A 170 -7.93 -10.46 -29.21
C LEU A 170 -8.43 -9.58 -30.36
N GLU A 171 -9.33 -10.12 -31.18
CA GLU A 171 -9.98 -9.45 -32.32
C GLU A 171 -10.76 -8.15 -31.95
N ARG A 172 -10.81 -7.76 -30.67
CA ARG A 172 -11.65 -6.68 -30.14
C ARG A 172 -10.90 -5.48 -29.55
N ASP A 173 -9.59 -5.33 -29.77
CA ASP A 173 -8.92 -4.11 -29.35
C ASP A 173 -9.30 -2.92 -30.27
N PRO A 174 -9.63 -1.74 -29.71
CA PRO A 174 -9.96 -0.55 -30.50
C PRO A 174 -8.83 -0.18 -31.48
N GLU A 175 -9.19 0.32 -32.67
CA GLU A 175 -8.21 0.56 -33.75
C GLU A 175 -7.06 1.49 -33.33
N TRP A 176 -7.33 2.50 -32.51
CA TRP A 176 -6.33 3.45 -32.02
C TRP A 176 -5.24 2.80 -31.15
N PHE A 177 -5.49 1.59 -30.61
CA PHE A 177 -4.53 0.85 -29.80
C PHE A 177 -3.56 0.02 -30.65
N ARG A 178 -3.93 -0.38 -31.87
CA ARG A 178 -3.09 -1.19 -32.77
C ARG A 178 -1.79 -0.45 -33.18
N GLY A 179 -1.84 0.88 -33.30
CA GLY A 179 -0.68 1.70 -33.68
C GLY A 179 0.41 1.84 -32.60
N CYS A 180 0.10 1.56 -31.33
CA CYS A 180 1.05 1.70 -30.22
C CYS A 180 2.09 0.55 -30.15
N GLN A 181 2.01 -0.43 -31.03
CA GLN A 181 2.91 -1.59 -31.08
C GLN A 181 4.06 -1.44 -32.10
N MET A 182 4.32 -0.24 -32.62
CA MET A 182 5.47 -0.01 -33.48
C MET A 182 6.79 -0.15 -32.69
N LYS A 183 7.79 -0.80 -33.32
CA LYS A 183 9.07 -1.20 -32.72
C LYS A 183 9.94 -0.04 -32.19
N SER A 184 9.53 1.22 -32.42
CA SER A 184 10.26 2.43 -32.08
C SER A 184 9.41 3.33 -31.16
N ALA A 185 9.92 3.63 -29.97
CA ALA A 185 9.25 4.47 -28.97
C ALA A 185 9.10 5.96 -29.37
N ARG A 186 9.68 6.39 -30.50
CA ARG A 186 9.67 7.79 -30.96
C ARG A 186 8.40 8.20 -31.72
N ASN A 187 7.55 7.23 -32.10
CA ASN A 187 6.40 7.49 -32.97
C ASN A 187 5.11 7.82 -32.19
N LEU A 188 5.17 7.91 -30.85
CA LEU A 188 3.99 8.19 -30.01
C LEU A 188 3.50 9.65 -30.10
N SER A 189 4.30 10.57 -30.62
CA SER A 189 3.97 12.00 -30.66
C SER A 189 3.09 12.41 -31.85
N GLU A 190 2.99 11.59 -32.91
CA GLU A 190 2.27 11.97 -34.13
C GLU A 190 0.77 11.62 -34.11
N SER A 191 0.32 10.70 -33.24
CA SER A 191 -1.08 10.25 -33.22
C SER A 191 -1.99 11.02 -32.25
N LEU A 192 -1.48 12.05 -31.55
CA LEU A 192 -2.23 12.82 -30.55
C LEU A 192 -2.56 14.25 -30.97
N THR A 193 -2.32 14.61 -32.22
CA THR A 193 -2.78 15.89 -32.80
C THR A 193 -4.01 15.67 -33.67
N LEU A 194 -5.15 15.37 -33.04
CA LEU A 194 -6.52 15.66 -33.50
C LEU A 194 -7.42 15.78 -32.27
#